data_AF-A0A1L0CBY2-F1
#
_entry.id   AF-A0A1L0CBY2-F1
#
_cell.length_a   1.000
_cell.length_b   1.000
_cell.length_c   1.000
_cell.angle_alpha   90.00
_cell.angle_beta   90.00
_cell.angle_gamma   90.00
#
_symmetry.space_group_name_H-M   'P 1'
#
loop_
_entity.id
_entity.type
_entity.pdbx_description
1 polymer ?
#
loop_
_entity_poly.entity_id
_entity_poly.type
_entity_poly.pdbx_seq_one_letter_code
_entity_poly.pdbx_strand_id
1 'polypeptide(L)'
;MKVNAADQKNQIKDYYDFLLEEAKHNNQQQVQMYYLTKFGVQPSTDSIGSSSASVKLISFKQHILSWIDHCQHEVRNIANLNLAFEDYRNIVHKITKSYKGNVVTIPDELAKSDAKHLLESALKLDRHMLSIKGNSLFAFFEQVKASLEKAGYSDISASMANQDYVATNGNCCKWFENPYGYKGHVGYYFDCGFSDDLYLLVEIATDHLHFGIVTCINATARYELVDTPETRFSPGLAHRKWKSFKQWHSKDCGNIRSLDDTAIELLLGFEGSKLKGDILALINSVKALSSV
;
A
#
# COMPACT_ATOMS: atom_id res chain seq x y z
N MET A 1 35.54 -16.65 8.95
CA MET A 1 34.14 -16.45 8.53
C MET A 1 33.78 -14.98 8.68
N LYS A 2 33.03 -14.39 7.74
CA LYS A 2 32.55 -13.00 7.81
C LYS A 2 31.06 -12.89 7.51
N VAL A 3 30.33 -12.34 8.47
CA VAL A 3 28.90 -12.01 8.36
C VAL A 3 28.72 -10.61 8.93
N ASN A 4 28.42 -9.62 8.08
CA ASN A 4 28.26 -8.21 8.48
C ASN A 4 29.49 -7.61 9.22
N ALA A 5 30.69 -8.10 8.93
CA ALA A 5 31.93 -7.58 9.50
C ALA A 5 32.91 -7.24 8.39
N ALA A 6 33.58 -6.09 8.51
CA ALA A 6 34.67 -5.72 7.64
C ALA A 6 35.92 -6.57 7.92
N ASP A 7 36.84 -6.62 6.96
CA ASP A 7 38.15 -7.20 7.18
C ASP A 7 39.00 -6.32 8.09
N GLN A 8 39.87 -6.97 8.85
CA GLN A 8 40.90 -6.28 9.65
C GLN A 8 42.23 -6.31 8.89
N LYS A 9 43.08 -5.33 9.16
CA LYS A 9 44.42 -5.26 8.57
C LYS A 9 45.21 -6.53 8.88
N ASN A 10 45.89 -7.08 7.88
CA ASN A 10 46.69 -8.30 7.91
C ASN A 10 45.97 -9.58 8.37
N GLN A 11 44.65 -9.59 8.51
CA GLN A 11 43.95 -10.72 9.12
C GLN A 11 44.17 -12.05 8.39
N ILE A 12 44.09 -12.08 7.06
CA ILE A 12 44.34 -13.30 6.29
C ILE A 12 45.81 -13.71 6.40
N LYS A 13 46.73 -12.74 6.33
CA LYS A 13 48.17 -13.00 6.51
C LYS A 13 48.45 -13.65 7.86
N ASP A 14 47.96 -13.06 8.94
CA ASP A 14 48.25 -13.52 10.30
C ASP A 14 47.72 -14.94 10.54
N TYR A 15 46.52 -15.27 10.03
CA TYR A 15 46.01 -16.63 10.07
C TYR A 15 46.84 -17.60 9.22
N TYR A 16 47.33 -17.18 8.05
CA TYR A 16 48.15 -18.04 7.21
C TYR A 16 49.50 -18.35 7.85
N ASP A 17 50.17 -17.33 8.38
CA ASP A 17 51.46 -17.45 9.05
C ASP A 17 51.34 -18.38 10.28
N PHE A 18 50.28 -18.22 11.08
CA PHE A 18 49.97 -19.11 12.20
C PHE A 18 49.82 -20.57 11.74
N LEU A 19 49.05 -20.83 10.68
CA LEU A 19 48.85 -22.19 10.17
C LEU A 19 50.14 -22.80 9.59
N LEU A 20 51.03 -21.99 9.01
CA LEU A 20 52.33 -22.44 8.54
C LEU A 20 53.24 -22.87 9.69
N GLU A 21 53.25 -22.13 10.80
CA GLU A 21 53.99 -22.53 12.00
C GLU A 21 53.44 -23.83 12.58
N GLU A 22 52.11 -23.95 12.74
CA GLU A 22 51.46 -25.18 13.20
C GLU A 22 51.76 -26.38 12.29
N ALA A 23 51.82 -26.17 10.98
CA ALA A 23 52.13 -27.22 10.02
C ALA A 23 53.57 -27.74 10.15
N LYS A 24 54.54 -26.88 10.50
CA LYS A 24 55.93 -27.31 10.76
C LYS A 24 56.00 -28.29 11.93
N HIS A 25 55.15 -28.09 12.93
CA HIS A 25 55.08 -28.96 14.11
C HIS A 25 54.27 -30.25 13.88
N ASN A 26 53.47 -30.32 12.81
CA ASN A 26 52.61 -31.46 12.48
C ASN A 26 52.98 -32.10 11.13
N ASN A 27 54.18 -32.67 11.02
CA ASN A 27 54.64 -33.41 9.83
C ASN A 27 54.56 -32.64 8.50
N GLN A 28 54.76 -31.32 8.52
CA GLN A 28 54.78 -30.48 7.31
C GLN A 28 53.49 -30.59 6.47
N GLN A 29 52.34 -30.66 7.12
CA GLN A 29 51.05 -30.72 6.43
C GLN A 29 50.82 -29.51 5.49
N GLN A 30 50.11 -29.76 4.39
CA GLN A 30 49.76 -28.71 3.44
C GLN A 30 48.64 -27.83 4.00
N VAL A 31 48.92 -26.54 4.19
CA VAL A 31 47.93 -25.55 4.63
C VAL A 31 46.92 -25.26 3.52
N GLN A 32 45.63 -25.33 3.83
CA GLN A 32 44.52 -24.93 2.97
C GLN A 32 43.65 -23.91 3.70
N MET A 33 43.46 -22.73 3.12
CA MET A 33 42.63 -21.69 3.74
C MET A 33 41.31 -21.53 2.99
N TYR A 34 40.22 -21.44 3.74
CA TYR A 34 38.88 -21.17 3.23
C TYR A 34 38.32 -19.88 3.81
N TYR A 35 37.80 -19.01 2.96
CA TYR A 35 37.22 -17.74 3.35
C TYR A 35 35.72 -17.72 3.05
N LEU A 36 34.95 -17.97 4.10
CA LEU A 36 33.50 -18.00 4.07
C LEU A 36 32.90 -16.61 4.30
N THR A 37 32.20 -16.09 3.29
CA THR A 37 31.44 -14.83 3.36
C THR A 37 29.99 -15.02 2.91
N LYS A 38 29.15 -13.99 3.02
CA LYS A 38 27.75 -14.06 2.56
C LYS A 38 27.62 -14.47 1.09
N PHE A 39 28.46 -13.89 0.24
CA PHE A 39 28.34 -13.98 -1.22
C PHE A 39 29.61 -14.49 -1.92
N GLY A 40 30.62 -14.95 -1.18
CA GLY A 40 31.87 -15.46 -1.76
C GLY A 40 32.81 -14.36 -2.25
N VAL A 41 32.73 -13.17 -1.65
CA VAL A 41 33.60 -12.04 -2.02
C VAL A 41 35.04 -12.30 -1.59
N GLN A 42 36.00 -11.75 -2.35
CA GLN A 42 37.42 -11.81 -2.00
C GLN A 42 37.71 -11.01 -0.72
N PRO A 43 38.69 -11.45 0.09
CA PRO A 43 39.21 -10.63 1.17
C PRO A 43 39.86 -9.37 0.60
N SER A 44 39.83 -8.29 1.37
CA SER A 44 40.50 -7.02 1.04
C SER A 44 42.01 -7.17 0.94
N THR A 45 42.64 -6.36 0.09
CA THR A 45 44.11 -6.30 -0.07
C THR A 45 44.81 -6.02 1.25
N ASP A 46 44.23 -5.16 2.09
CA ASP A 46 44.77 -4.82 3.40
C ASP A 46 44.76 -6.01 4.37
N SER A 47 43.83 -6.94 4.20
CA SER A 47 43.71 -8.18 4.98
C SER A 47 44.66 -9.25 4.50
N ILE A 48 44.83 -9.39 3.18
CA ILE A 48 45.79 -10.29 2.54
C ILE A 48 47.24 -9.86 2.84
N GLY A 49 47.48 -8.55 2.93
CA GLY A 49 48.80 -7.98 3.13
C GLY A 49 49.76 -8.35 2.00
N SER A 50 51.04 -8.55 2.31
CA SER A 50 52.06 -9.01 1.36
C SER A 50 52.16 -10.54 1.25
N SER A 51 51.15 -11.28 1.73
CA SER A 51 51.21 -12.74 1.82
C SER A 51 50.92 -13.41 0.46
N SER A 52 51.59 -14.54 0.20
CA SER A 52 51.28 -15.44 -0.92
C SER A 52 50.13 -16.42 -0.61
N ALA A 53 49.34 -16.16 0.44
CA ALA A 53 48.26 -17.02 0.89
C ALA A 53 47.20 -17.21 -0.20
N SER A 54 47.10 -18.42 -0.75
CA SER A 54 46.01 -18.82 -1.64
C SER A 54 44.80 -19.20 -0.79
N VAL A 55 43.70 -18.47 -0.98
CA VAL A 55 42.46 -18.64 -0.21
C VAL A 55 41.34 -19.10 -1.11
N LYS A 56 40.70 -20.22 -0.74
CA LYS A 56 39.50 -20.71 -1.42
C LYS A 56 38.27 -19.97 -0.92
N LEU A 57 37.55 -19.33 -1.84
CA LEU A 57 36.36 -18.56 -1.52
C LEU A 57 35.17 -19.50 -1.35
N ILE A 58 34.47 -19.36 -0.23
CA ILE A 58 33.22 -20.06 0.04
C ILE A 58 32.13 -19.03 0.34
N SER A 59 30.90 -19.33 -0.07
CA SER A 59 29.75 -18.46 0.16
C SER A 59 28.64 -19.16 0.91
N PHE A 60 28.00 -18.43 1.83
CA PHE A 60 26.76 -18.86 2.45
C PHE A 60 25.66 -19.08 1.41
N LYS A 61 25.52 -18.15 0.46
CA LYS A 61 24.44 -18.18 -0.56
C LYS A 61 24.51 -19.39 -1.50
N GLN A 62 25.69 -19.92 -1.81
CA GLN A 62 25.84 -21.01 -2.78
C GLN A 62 26.28 -22.30 -2.12
N HIS A 63 27.43 -22.28 -1.46
CA HIS A 63 28.09 -23.49 -0.98
C HIS A 63 27.42 -24.03 0.28
N ILE A 64 27.10 -23.15 1.24
CA ILE A 64 26.45 -23.60 2.47
C ILE A 64 25.00 -24.03 2.22
N LEU A 65 24.24 -23.30 1.38
CA LEU A 65 22.90 -23.76 1.00
C LEU A 65 22.94 -25.13 0.31
N SER A 66 23.84 -25.32 -0.67
CA SER A 66 23.99 -26.62 -1.34
C SER A 66 24.42 -27.72 -0.37
N TRP A 67 25.28 -27.43 0.59
CA TRP A 67 25.66 -28.40 1.64
C TRP A 67 24.47 -28.78 2.52
N ILE A 68 23.63 -27.80 2.92
CA ILE A 68 22.40 -28.06 3.68
C ILE A 68 21.42 -28.92 2.88
N ASP A 69 21.26 -28.68 1.56
CA ASP A 69 20.42 -29.51 0.70
C ASP A 69 20.84 -30.99 0.76
N HIS A 70 22.15 -31.26 0.63
CA HIS A 70 22.68 -32.63 0.73
C HIS A 70 22.46 -33.22 2.12
N CYS A 71 22.71 -32.46 3.20
CA CYS A 71 22.48 -32.94 4.55
C CYS A 71 21.00 -33.30 4.80
N GLN A 72 20.06 -32.46 4.38
CA GLN A 72 18.62 -32.72 4.52
C GLN A 72 18.19 -33.95 3.72
N HIS A 73 18.79 -34.19 2.55
CA HIS A 73 18.53 -35.40 1.77
C HIS A 73 18.86 -36.67 2.57
N GLU A 74 20.03 -36.70 3.21
CA GLU A 74 20.49 -37.84 4.01
C GLU A 74 19.66 -38.05 5.29
N VAL A 75 19.27 -36.95 5.96
CA VAL A 75 18.56 -37.02 7.25
C VAL A 75 17.03 -36.89 7.14
N ARG A 76 16.46 -36.95 5.93
CA ARG A 76 15.02 -36.70 5.68
C ARG A 76 14.07 -37.51 6.56
N ASN A 77 14.48 -38.71 6.99
CA ASN A 77 13.70 -39.62 7.82
C ASN A 77 13.88 -39.37 9.34
N ILE A 78 14.71 -38.41 9.74
CA ILE A 78 15.00 -38.06 11.13
C ILE A 78 14.44 -36.67 11.39
N ALA A 79 13.19 -36.60 11.85
CA ALA A 79 12.40 -35.36 11.89
C ALA A 79 13.09 -34.20 12.61
N ASN A 80 13.70 -34.45 13.78
CA ASN A 80 14.40 -33.43 14.55
C ASN A 80 15.64 -32.88 13.83
N LEU A 81 16.40 -33.72 13.14
CA LEU A 81 17.56 -33.27 12.36
C LEU A 81 17.13 -32.52 11.10
N ASN A 82 16.09 -32.99 10.42
CA ASN A 82 15.57 -32.31 9.23
C ASN A 82 15.05 -30.90 9.58
N LEU A 83 14.33 -30.76 10.71
CA LEU A 83 13.92 -29.45 11.24
C LEU A 83 15.11 -28.55 11.57
N ALA A 84 16.15 -29.06 12.22
CA ALA A 84 17.34 -28.28 12.55
C ALA A 84 18.07 -27.75 11.31
N PHE A 85 18.15 -28.54 10.24
CA PHE A 85 18.71 -28.09 8.97
C PHE A 85 17.81 -27.07 8.25
N GLU A 86 16.49 -27.21 8.35
CA GLU A 86 15.55 -26.22 7.80
C GLU A 86 15.67 -24.87 8.52
N ASP A 87 15.78 -24.88 9.85
CA ASP A 87 16.03 -23.67 10.64
C ASP A 87 17.37 -23.02 10.24
N TYR A 88 18.40 -23.82 10.04
CA TYR A 88 19.71 -23.32 9.59
C TYR A 88 19.64 -22.76 8.17
N ARG A 89 18.93 -23.41 7.24
CA ARG A 89 18.65 -22.91 5.88
C ARG A 89 17.99 -21.54 5.95
N ASN A 90 16.99 -21.37 6.81
CA ASN A 90 16.30 -20.11 7.03
C ASN A 90 17.23 -19.00 7.55
N ILE A 91 18.15 -19.33 8.48
CA ILE A 91 19.18 -18.38 8.93
C ILE A 91 20.09 -17.95 7.77
N VAL A 92 20.52 -18.90 6.92
CA VAL A 92 21.37 -18.60 5.75
C VAL A 92 20.64 -17.68 4.77
N HIS A 93 19.35 -17.93 4.51
CA HIS A 93 18.52 -17.04 3.70
C HIS A 93 18.39 -15.64 4.31
N LYS A 94 18.25 -15.53 5.64
CA LYS A 94 18.16 -14.22 6.34
C LYS A 94 19.45 -13.42 6.17
N ILE A 95 20.61 -14.02 6.42
CA ILE A 95 21.89 -13.31 6.32
C ILE A 95 22.26 -12.95 4.88
N THR A 96 21.75 -13.69 3.89
CA THR A 96 21.96 -13.43 2.45
C THR A 96 20.89 -12.54 1.83
N LYS A 97 19.95 -12.00 2.62
CA LYS A 97 18.80 -11.19 2.15
C LYS A 97 17.95 -11.90 1.08
N SER A 98 17.95 -13.23 1.08
CA SER A 98 17.14 -14.07 0.18
C SER A 98 15.97 -14.74 0.90
N TYR A 99 15.82 -14.49 2.21
CA TYR A 99 14.67 -14.91 3.00
C TYR A 99 13.43 -14.17 2.53
N LYS A 100 12.67 -14.83 1.67
CA LYS A 100 11.24 -14.58 1.55
C LYS A 100 10.66 -15.25 2.79
N GLY A 101 10.27 -14.47 3.79
CA GLY A 101 9.63 -15.05 4.97
C GLY A 101 8.50 -15.97 4.54
N ASN A 102 8.18 -16.97 5.36
CA ASN A 102 6.95 -17.73 5.25
C ASN A 102 5.77 -16.78 5.49
N VAL A 103 5.55 -15.84 4.57
CA VAL A 103 4.29 -15.11 4.45
C VAL A 103 3.40 -16.12 3.79
N VAL A 104 2.82 -16.95 4.64
CA VAL A 104 1.70 -17.78 4.26
C VAL A 104 0.64 -16.83 3.70
N THR A 105 0.36 -16.95 2.41
CA THR A 105 -0.62 -16.07 1.76
C THR A 105 -2.03 -16.59 2.04
N ILE A 106 -3.04 -15.73 1.89
CA ILE A 106 -4.45 -16.17 1.99
C ILE A 106 -4.71 -17.35 1.04
N PRO A 107 -4.27 -17.34 -0.24
CA PRO A 107 -4.35 -18.51 -1.11
C PRO A 107 -3.72 -19.78 -0.53
N ASP A 108 -2.53 -19.68 0.08
CA ASP A 108 -1.83 -20.84 0.65
C ASP A 108 -2.60 -21.44 1.83
N GLU A 109 -3.22 -20.61 2.69
CA GLU A 109 -4.10 -21.08 3.77
C GLU A 109 -5.37 -21.74 3.20
N LEU A 110 -6.00 -21.13 2.21
CA LEU A 110 -7.25 -21.63 1.62
C LEU A 110 -7.05 -22.93 0.83
N ALA A 111 -5.83 -23.21 0.37
CA ALA A 111 -5.48 -24.43 -0.35
C ALA A 111 -5.24 -25.65 0.57
N LYS A 112 -5.17 -25.47 1.89
CA LYS A 112 -4.98 -26.58 2.84
C LYS A 112 -6.21 -27.46 2.90
N SER A 113 -6.00 -28.77 3.06
CA SER A 113 -7.06 -29.79 3.06
C SER A 113 -8.06 -29.64 4.21
N ASP A 114 -7.67 -29.02 5.31
CA ASP A 114 -8.49 -28.73 6.49
C ASP A 114 -9.11 -27.32 6.48
N ALA A 115 -8.81 -26.49 5.48
CA ALA A 115 -9.27 -25.09 5.39
C ALA A 115 -10.70 -24.92 4.83
N LYS A 116 -11.53 -25.99 4.78
CA LYS A 116 -12.88 -25.94 4.20
C LYS A 116 -13.73 -24.78 4.74
N HIS A 117 -13.74 -24.59 6.06
CA HIS A 117 -14.50 -23.50 6.70
C HIS A 117 -13.97 -22.11 6.31
N LEU A 118 -12.66 -21.97 6.14
CA LEU A 118 -12.03 -20.72 5.69
C LEU A 118 -12.41 -20.40 4.25
N LEU A 119 -12.38 -21.41 3.36
CA LEU A 119 -12.81 -21.28 1.97
C LEU A 119 -14.29 -20.90 1.87
N GLU A 120 -15.16 -21.57 2.64
CA GLU A 120 -16.58 -21.22 2.70
C GLU A 120 -16.81 -19.78 3.17
N SER A 121 -16.02 -19.32 4.14
CA SER A 121 -16.08 -17.94 4.64
C SER A 121 -15.61 -16.94 3.59
N ALA A 122 -14.50 -17.24 2.89
CA ALA A 122 -13.98 -16.41 1.80
C ALA A 122 -14.99 -16.28 0.65
N LEU A 123 -15.63 -17.38 0.23
CA LEU A 123 -16.66 -17.37 -0.82
C LEU A 123 -17.95 -16.65 -0.40
N LYS A 124 -18.33 -16.71 0.89
CA LYS A 124 -19.41 -15.89 1.43
C LYS A 124 -19.05 -14.40 1.37
N LEU A 125 -17.83 -14.04 1.77
CA LEU A 125 -17.34 -12.67 1.73
C LEU A 125 -17.31 -12.14 0.30
N ASP A 126 -16.80 -12.91 -0.65
CA ASP A 126 -16.75 -12.55 -2.07
C ASP A 126 -18.13 -12.22 -2.64
N ARG A 127 -19.13 -13.05 -2.36
CA ARG A 127 -20.53 -12.81 -2.77
C ARG A 127 -21.14 -11.52 -2.23
N HIS A 128 -20.67 -11.06 -1.07
CA HIS A 128 -21.15 -9.82 -0.45
C HIS A 128 -20.17 -8.65 -0.61
N MET A 129 -19.05 -8.85 -1.31
CA MET A 129 -17.96 -7.88 -1.36
C MET A 129 -18.43 -6.53 -1.90
N LEU A 130 -19.19 -6.52 -3.01
CA LEU A 130 -19.68 -5.26 -3.60
C LEU A 130 -20.55 -4.46 -2.62
N SER A 131 -21.41 -5.13 -1.84
CA SER A 131 -22.22 -4.46 -0.82
C SER A 131 -21.37 -3.96 0.35
N ILE A 132 -20.36 -4.72 0.78
CA ILE A 132 -19.41 -4.27 1.82
C ILE A 132 -18.67 -3.01 1.35
N LYS A 133 -18.21 -2.98 0.10
CA LYS A 133 -17.57 -1.81 -0.51
C LYS A 133 -18.52 -0.61 -0.54
N GLY A 134 -19.75 -0.81 -1.01
CA GLY A 134 -20.79 0.23 -1.05
C GLY A 134 -21.15 0.77 0.33
N ASN A 135 -21.29 -0.10 1.33
CA ASN A 135 -21.55 0.30 2.71
C ASN A 135 -20.41 1.13 3.31
N SER A 136 -19.16 0.73 3.04
CA SER A 136 -17.97 1.46 3.50
C SER A 136 -17.89 2.85 2.89
N LEU A 137 -18.19 2.96 1.59
CA LEU A 137 -18.27 4.24 0.89
C LEU A 137 -19.41 5.13 1.42
N PHE A 138 -20.58 4.55 1.70
CA PHE A 138 -21.68 5.31 2.30
C PHE A 138 -21.32 5.82 3.70
N ALA A 139 -20.67 4.98 4.52
CA ALA A 139 -20.17 5.39 5.83
C ALA A 139 -19.12 6.51 5.75
N PHE A 140 -18.32 6.55 4.68
CA PHE A 140 -17.43 7.69 4.41
C PHE A 140 -18.23 8.97 4.16
N PHE A 141 -19.26 8.94 3.32
CA PHE A 141 -20.10 10.12 3.07
C PHE A 141 -20.83 10.62 4.32
N GLU A 142 -21.31 9.71 5.16
CA GLU A 142 -21.90 10.07 6.46
C GLU A 142 -20.89 10.74 7.40
N GLN A 143 -19.62 10.30 7.39
CA GLN A 143 -18.56 10.99 8.12
C GLN A 143 -18.28 12.39 7.55
N VAL A 144 -18.21 12.54 6.21
CA VAL A 144 -18.06 13.85 5.56
C VAL A 144 -19.17 14.78 6.00
N LYS A 145 -20.42 14.31 5.93
CA LYS A 145 -21.60 15.06 6.36
C LYS A 145 -21.49 15.50 7.81
N ALA A 146 -21.28 14.56 8.74
CA ALA A 146 -21.18 14.87 10.16
C ALA A 146 -20.07 15.89 10.46
N SER A 147 -18.93 15.79 9.77
CA SER A 147 -17.80 16.71 9.95
C SER A 147 -18.12 18.13 9.46
N LEU A 148 -18.79 18.25 8.32
CA LEU A 148 -19.16 19.55 7.75
C LEU A 148 -20.31 20.21 8.51
N GLU A 149 -21.30 19.43 8.96
CA GLU A 149 -22.36 19.90 9.85
C GLU A 149 -21.79 20.41 11.18
N LYS A 150 -20.83 19.69 11.76
CA LYS A 150 -20.10 20.13 12.96
C LYS A 150 -19.31 21.43 12.71
N ALA A 151 -18.84 21.66 11.49
CA ALA A 151 -18.17 22.89 11.09
C ALA A 151 -19.16 24.04 10.75
N GLY A 152 -20.47 23.79 10.82
CA GLY A 152 -21.52 24.80 10.61
C GLY A 152 -22.02 24.91 9.17
N TYR A 153 -21.76 23.91 8.32
CA TYR A 153 -22.26 23.85 6.94
C TYR A 153 -23.48 22.93 6.82
N SER A 154 -24.38 23.21 5.88
CA SER A 154 -25.65 22.50 5.78
C SER A 154 -25.66 21.51 4.61
N ASP A 155 -26.06 20.26 4.86
CA ASP A 155 -26.34 19.28 3.80
C ASP A 155 -27.64 19.63 3.07
N ILE A 156 -27.57 19.81 1.75
CA ILE A 156 -28.73 20.08 0.89
C ILE A 156 -29.08 18.89 -0.03
N SER A 157 -28.42 17.75 0.14
CA SER A 157 -28.50 16.62 -0.79
C SER A 157 -29.93 16.06 -0.92
N ALA A 158 -30.70 16.04 0.17
CA ALA A 158 -32.11 15.62 0.16
C ALA A 158 -33.02 16.54 -0.69
N SER A 159 -32.60 17.79 -0.93
CA SER A 159 -33.33 18.78 -1.71
C SER A 159 -32.88 18.84 -3.18
N MET A 160 -31.91 18.02 -3.59
CA MET A 160 -31.47 17.96 -4.99
C MET A 160 -32.54 17.36 -5.89
N ALA A 161 -32.72 17.91 -7.09
CA ALA A 161 -33.69 17.42 -8.07
C ALA A 161 -33.38 16.00 -8.56
N ASN A 162 -32.10 15.68 -8.75
CA ASN A 162 -31.64 14.36 -9.18
C ASN A 162 -31.10 13.53 -7.99
N GLN A 163 -31.95 12.67 -7.44
CA GLN A 163 -31.61 11.80 -6.31
C GLN A 163 -30.72 10.60 -6.69
N ASP A 164 -30.55 10.30 -7.99
CA ASP A 164 -29.66 9.23 -8.42
C ASP A 164 -28.18 9.55 -8.17
N TYR A 165 -27.84 10.85 -8.06
CA TYR A 165 -26.48 11.32 -7.77
C TYR A 165 -26.22 11.55 -6.29
N VAL A 166 -27.22 11.39 -5.44
CA VAL A 166 -27.07 11.59 -4.00
C VAL A 166 -26.47 10.34 -3.37
N ALA A 167 -25.50 10.51 -2.47
CA ALA A 167 -24.93 9.42 -1.69
C ALA A 167 -25.97 8.82 -0.75
N THR A 168 -26.59 7.74 -1.21
CA THR A 168 -27.38 6.83 -0.40
C THR A 168 -26.66 5.49 -0.34
N ASN A 169 -26.96 4.66 0.66
CA ASN A 169 -26.40 3.31 0.73
C ASN A 169 -26.62 2.54 -0.59
N GLY A 170 -27.84 2.60 -1.13
CA GLY A 170 -28.18 1.95 -2.40
C GLY A 170 -27.40 2.50 -3.59
N ASN A 171 -27.21 3.81 -3.71
CA ASN A 171 -26.45 4.40 -4.81
C ASN A 171 -24.94 4.09 -4.70
N CYS A 172 -24.40 4.06 -3.48
CA CYS A 172 -23.02 3.65 -3.24
C CYS A 172 -22.79 2.18 -3.63
N CYS A 173 -23.72 1.27 -3.28
CA CYS A 173 -23.66 -0.13 -3.73
C CYS A 173 -23.72 -0.24 -5.27
N LYS A 174 -24.69 0.45 -5.90
CA LYS A 174 -24.85 0.45 -7.36
C LYS A 174 -23.61 0.95 -8.10
N TRP A 175 -22.87 1.90 -7.53
CA TRP A 175 -21.64 2.41 -8.13
C TRP A 175 -20.55 1.33 -8.24
N PHE A 176 -20.44 0.44 -7.26
CA PHE A 176 -19.54 -0.72 -7.33
C PHE A 176 -20.07 -1.83 -8.25
N GLU A 177 -21.39 -2.02 -8.31
CA GLU A 177 -22.03 -3.03 -9.18
C GLU A 177 -21.93 -2.68 -10.68
N ASN A 178 -21.90 -1.39 -11.02
CA ASN A 178 -21.92 -0.94 -12.42
C ASN A 178 -20.76 0.01 -12.76
N PRO A 179 -19.51 -0.50 -12.86
CA PRO A 179 -18.32 0.32 -13.08
C PRO A 179 -18.32 1.14 -14.37
N TYR A 180 -19.08 0.74 -15.39
CA TYR A 180 -19.09 1.38 -16.71
C TYR A 180 -20.47 1.94 -17.11
N GLY A 181 -21.39 2.07 -16.13
CA GLY A 181 -22.75 2.52 -16.36
C GLY A 181 -22.90 4.04 -16.49
N TYR A 182 -23.98 4.48 -17.15
CA TYR A 182 -24.34 5.88 -17.43
C TYR A 182 -24.56 6.78 -16.19
N LYS A 183 -24.47 6.23 -14.97
CA LYS A 183 -24.74 6.92 -13.69
C LYS A 183 -23.57 6.77 -12.70
N GLY A 184 -22.35 7.03 -13.17
CA GLY A 184 -21.11 6.86 -12.40
C GLY A 184 -20.83 7.93 -11.33
N HIS A 185 -21.82 8.74 -10.95
CA HIS A 185 -21.70 9.88 -10.04
C HIS A 185 -22.53 9.66 -8.78
N VAL A 186 -21.91 9.78 -7.62
CA VAL A 186 -22.58 9.68 -6.31
C VAL A 186 -21.89 10.62 -5.32
N GLY A 187 -22.63 11.50 -4.65
CA GLY A 187 -22.03 12.48 -3.76
C GLY A 187 -23.01 13.23 -2.86
N TYR A 188 -22.45 14.11 -2.04
CA TYR A 188 -23.18 15.05 -1.19
C TYR A 188 -22.89 16.50 -1.55
N TYR A 189 -23.92 17.30 -1.37
CA TYR A 189 -23.98 18.71 -1.69
C TYR A 189 -24.15 19.49 -0.39
N PHE A 190 -23.29 20.50 -0.19
CA PHE A 190 -23.30 21.31 1.02
C PHE A 190 -23.42 22.79 0.69
N ASP A 191 -24.34 23.45 1.38
CA ASP A 191 -24.35 24.90 1.49
C ASP A 191 -23.28 25.30 2.52
N CYS A 192 -22.23 25.92 2.01
CA CYS A 192 -21.16 26.43 2.82
C CYS A 192 -21.26 27.93 3.07
N GLY A 193 -22.26 28.65 2.53
CA GLY A 193 -22.33 30.11 2.59
C GLY A 193 -21.33 30.79 1.66
N PHE A 194 -21.31 30.37 0.39
CA PHE A 194 -20.56 31.01 -0.69
C PHE A 194 -21.38 32.19 -1.26
N SER A 195 -21.82 32.11 -2.52
CA SER A 195 -22.90 32.91 -3.09
C SER A 195 -24.19 32.07 -3.19
N ASP A 196 -25.34 32.72 -3.41
CA ASP A 196 -26.68 32.07 -3.40
C ASP A 196 -26.81 30.82 -4.30
N ASP A 197 -25.99 30.73 -5.35
CA ASP A 197 -26.00 29.65 -6.33
C ASP A 197 -24.80 28.69 -6.25
N LEU A 198 -23.84 28.91 -5.35
CA LEU A 198 -22.63 28.09 -5.25
C LEU A 198 -22.65 27.14 -4.05
N TYR A 199 -22.30 25.89 -4.31
CA TYR A 199 -22.31 24.82 -3.32
C TYR A 199 -21.04 23.98 -3.41
N LEU A 200 -20.67 23.34 -2.30
CA LEU A 200 -19.63 22.33 -2.28
C LEU A 200 -20.23 20.99 -2.72
N LEU A 201 -19.58 20.31 -3.66
CA LEU A 201 -19.86 18.91 -3.99
C LEU A 201 -18.67 18.07 -3.56
N VAL A 202 -18.93 17.02 -2.78
CA VAL A 202 -18.01 15.90 -2.56
C VAL A 202 -18.63 14.69 -3.25
N GLU A 203 -17.99 14.19 -4.30
CA GLU A 203 -18.53 13.08 -5.09
C GLU A 203 -17.47 12.06 -5.47
N ILE A 204 -17.96 10.88 -5.79
CA ILE A 204 -17.22 9.88 -6.53
C ILE A 204 -17.72 9.87 -7.96
N ALA A 205 -16.79 9.92 -8.90
CA ALA A 205 -17.06 9.94 -10.33
C ALA A 205 -16.10 8.98 -11.02
N THR A 206 -16.62 8.16 -11.94
CA THR A 206 -15.88 7.06 -12.59
C THR A 206 -15.21 6.12 -11.60
N ASP A 207 -13.93 6.32 -11.31
CA ASP A 207 -13.15 5.53 -10.34
C ASP A 207 -12.57 6.40 -9.21
N HIS A 208 -12.76 7.72 -9.26
CA HIS A 208 -12.04 8.69 -8.45
C HIS A 208 -12.96 9.43 -7.48
N LEU A 209 -12.38 9.82 -6.35
CA LEU A 209 -13.00 10.76 -5.42
C LEU A 209 -12.65 12.20 -5.83
N HIS A 210 -13.64 13.07 -5.81
CA HIS A 210 -13.51 14.48 -6.11
C HIS A 210 -14.21 15.32 -5.05
N PHE A 211 -13.69 16.52 -4.83
CA PHE A 211 -14.46 17.59 -4.20
C PHE A 211 -14.24 18.91 -4.93
N GLY A 212 -15.22 19.80 -4.86
CA GLY A 212 -15.18 21.01 -5.65
C GLY A 212 -16.42 21.87 -5.53
N ILE A 213 -16.51 22.85 -6.42
CA ILE A 213 -17.58 23.84 -6.44
C ILE A 213 -18.50 23.58 -7.62
N VAL A 214 -19.81 23.60 -7.34
CA VAL A 214 -20.88 23.45 -8.31
C VAL A 214 -21.84 24.64 -8.24
N THR A 215 -22.57 24.87 -9.32
CA THR A 215 -23.66 25.83 -9.36
C THR A 215 -25.01 25.11 -9.30
N CYS A 216 -25.86 25.50 -8.37
CA CYS A 216 -27.23 25.00 -8.26
C CYS A 216 -28.21 26.17 -8.32
N ILE A 217 -29.31 25.97 -9.05
CA ILE A 217 -30.44 26.91 -9.06
C ILE A 217 -31.62 26.32 -8.31
N ASN A 218 -32.31 27.12 -7.50
CA ASN A 218 -33.53 26.67 -6.84
C ASN A 218 -34.71 26.73 -7.82
N ALA A 219 -35.06 25.59 -8.39
CA ALA A 219 -36.23 25.42 -9.22
C ALA A 219 -37.35 24.79 -8.37
N THR A 220 -38.35 25.59 -8.00
CA THR A 220 -39.61 25.06 -7.45
C THR A 220 -39.42 24.18 -6.21
N ALA A 221 -38.61 24.64 -5.24
CA ALA A 221 -38.26 23.96 -3.98
C ALA A 221 -37.27 22.79 -4.07
N ARG A 222 -36.66 22.56 -5.24
CA ARG A 222 -35.53 21.64 -5.40
C ARG A 222 -34.33 22.35 -6.04
N TYR A 223 -33.14 21.89 -5.71
CA TYR A 223 -31.91 22.38 -6.32
C TYR A 223 -31.60 21.61 -7.61
N GLU A 224 -31.49 22.32 -8.72
CA GLU A 224 -31.06 21.78 -10.00
C GLU A 224 -29.59 22.15 -10.26
N LEU A 225 -28.79 21.12 -10.55
CA LEU A 225 -27.40 21.30 -10.94
C LEU A 225 -27.33 21.89 -12.35
N VAL A 226 -26.59 22.98 -12.50
CA VAL A 226 -26.33 23.64 -13.80
C VAL A 226 -24.83 23.73 -14.06
N ASP A 227 -24.46 24.09 -15.29
CA ASP A 227 -23.07 24.28 -15.65
C ASP A 227 -22.47 25.44 -14.85
N THR A 228 -21.39 25.15 -14.13
CA THR A 228 -20.61 26.14 -13.42
C THR A 228 -19.72 26.88 -14.42
N PRO A 229 -19.85 28.21 -14.56
CA PRO A 229 -19.08 28.94 -15.55
C PRO A 229 -17.57 28.81 -15.33
N GLU A 230 -16.80 28.79 -16.42
CA GLU A 230 -15.33 28.74 -16.39
C GLU A 230 -14.72 29.95 -15.68
N THR A 231 -15.42 31.09 -15.70
CA THR A 231 -15.01 32.34 -15.04
C THR A 231 -15.12 32.29 -13.51
N ARG A 232 -15.85 31.32 -12.95
CA ARG A 232 -15.96 31.13 -11.49
C ARG A 232 -14.82 30.28 -10.95
N PHE A 233 -13.60 30.65 -11.33
CA PHE A 233 -12.38 29.94 -10.99
C PHE A 233 -12.07 30.07 -9.49
N SER A 234 -11.72 28.94 -8.86
CA SER A 234 -11.14 28.91 -7.53
C SER A 234 -9.72 28.32 -7.61
N PRO A 235 -8.70 28.99 -7.03
CA PRO A 235 -7.33 28.50 -7.06
C PRO A 235 -7.21 27.05 -6.56
N GLY A 236 -6.56 26.20 -7.36
CA GLY A 236 -6.33 24.79 -7.01
C GLY A 236 -7.42 23.81 -7.47
N LEU A 237 -8.48 24.28 -8.13
CA LEU A 237 -9.47 23.42 -8.79
C LEU A 237 -9.26 23.35 -10.29
N ALA A 238 -9.55 22.19 -10.88
CA ALA A 238 -9.55 21.99 -12.32
C ALA A 238 -10.98 22.03 -12.87
N HIS A 239 -11.18 22.71 -14.00
CA HIS A 239 -12.47 22.75 -14.69
C HIS A 239 -12.77 21.40 -15.36
N ARG A 240 -13.90 20.79 -15.03
CA ARG A 240 -14.34 19.48 -15.51
C ARG A 240 -15.46 19.63 -16.54
N LYS A 241 -15.19 19.19 -17.77
CA LYS A 241 -16.13 19.21 -18.92
C LYS A 241 -16.53 17.78 -19.29
N TRP A 242 -17.22 17.09 -18.40
CA TRP A 242 -17.64 15.70 -18.61
C TRP A 242 -18.90 15.62 -19.48
N LYS A 243 -18.97 14.63 -20.38
CA LYS A 243 -20.07 14.52 -21.35
C LYS A 243 -21.44 14.27 -20.73
N SER A 244 -21.47 13.57 -19.59
CA SER A 244 -22.69 13.07 -18.93
C SER A 244 -22.99 13.77 -17.62
N PHE A 245 -22.27 14.84 -17.28
CA PHE A 245 -22.43 15.58 -16.03
C PHE A 245 -22.26 17.08 -16.28
N LYS A 246 -22.79 17.91 -15.40
CA LYS A 246 -22.66 19.37 -15.53
C LYS A 246 -21.23 19.81 -15.36
N GLN A 247 -20.88 20.90 -16.01
CA GLN A 247 -19.56 21.51 -15.87
C GLN A 247 -19.36 22.00 -14.43
N TRP A 248 -18.20 21.74 -13.86
CA TRP A 248 -17.89 22.10 -12.48
C TRP A 248 -16.39 22.18 -12.25
N HIS A 249 -15.96 22.75 -11.12
CA HIS A 249 -14.54 22.86 -10.79
C HIS A 249 -14.21 21.93 -9.63
N SER A 250 -13.24 21.04 -9.80
CA SER A 250 -12.93 20.03 -8.78
C SER A 250 -11.47 19.65 -8.67
N LYS A 251 -11.10 19.21 -7.46
CA LYS A 251 -9.83 18.55 -7.16
C LYS A 251 -10.04 17.04 -7.21
N ASP A 252 -9.14 16.35 -7.89
CA ASP A 252 -9.06 14.89 -7.88
C ASP A 252 -8.26 14.43 -6.66
N CYS A 253 -8.83 13.48 -5.90
CA CYS A 253 -8.26 12.97 -4.66
C CYS A 253 -7.68 11.55 -4.81
N GLY A 254 -7.77 10.97 -6.01
CA GLY A 254 -7.26 9.65 -6.32
C GLY A 254 -8.35 8.61 -6.57
N ASN A 255 -7.92 7.47 -7.09
CA ASN A 255 -8.76 6.32 -7.38
C ASN A 255 -9.18 5.64 -6.08
N ILE A 256 -10.47 5.33 -5.94
CA ILE A 256 -11.01 4.62 -4.78
C ILE A 256 -11.74 3.33 -5.18
N ARG A 257 -11.89 3.03 -6.48
CA ARG A 257 -12.66 1.87 -6.95
C ARG A 257 -12.00 0.55 -6.59
N SER A 258 -10.67 0.50 -6.66
CA SER A 258 -9.88 -0.68 -6.30
C SER A 258 -10.04 -1.03 -4.81
N LEU A 259 -10.22 -0.02 -3.95
CA LEU A 259 -10.04 -0.11 -2.50
C LEU A 259 -8.68 -0.73 -2.14
N ASP A 260 -7.62 -0.19 -2.74
CA ASP A 260 -6.27 -0.45 -2.25
C ASP A 260 -6.05 0.18 -0.86
N ASP A 261 -4.89 -0.08 -0.25
CA ASP A 261 -4.57 0.40 1.09
C ASP A 261 -4.74 1.92 1.23
N THR A 262 -4.40 2.68 0.18
CA THR A 262 -4.54 4.15 0.20
C THR A 262 -6.01 4.56 0.19
N ALA A 263 -6.84 3.93 -0.65
CA ALA A 263 -8.27 4.18 -0.69
C ALA A 263 -8.98 3.75 0.61
N ILE A 264 -8.55 2.65 1.23
CA ILE A 264 -9.09 2.18 2.52
C ILE A 264 -8.75 3.18 3.63
N GLU A 265 -7.50 3.62 3.73
CA GLU A 265 -7.09 4.65 4.69
C GLU A 265 -7.90 5.93 4.52
N LEU A 266 -8.16 6.34 3.28
CA LEU A 266 -8.97 7.52 2.98
C LEU A 266 -10.43 7.36 3.44
N LEU A 267 -11.08 6.25 3.11
CA LEU A 267 -12.50 6.03 3.40
C LEU A 267 -12.76 5.79 4.90
N LEU A 268 -11.86 5.08 5.58
CA LEU A 268 -12.02 4.73 6.99
C LEU A 268 -11.45 5.80 7.94
N GLY A 269 -10.56 6.67 7.44
CA GLY A 269 -9.80 7.63 8.23
C GLY A 269 -10.17 9.10 8.01
N PHE A 270 -11.34 9.40 7.43
CA PHE A 270 -11.68 10.76 6.98
C PHE A 270 -11.47 11.85 8.05
N GLU A 271 -11.88 11.61 9.30
CA GLU A 271 -11.80 12.61 10.38
C GLU A 271 -10.39 13.13 10.67
N GLY A 272 -9.37 12.26 10.54
CA GLY A 272 -7.95 12.59 10.69
C GLY A 272 -7.22 12.82 9.37
N SER A 273 -7.94 12.75 8.25
CA SER A 273 -7.34 12.76 6.92
C SER A 273 -6.92 14.16 6.46
N LYS A 274 -5.93 14.20 5.57
CA LYS A 274 -5.58 15.42 4.82
C LYS A 274 -6.76 15.93 3.98
N LEU A 275 -7.61 15.03 3.48
CA LEU A 275 -8.76 15.39 2.65
C LEU A 275 -9.71 16.35 3.38
N LYS A 276 -10.02 16.07 4.66
CA LYS A 276 -10.85 16.98 5.47
C LYS A 276 -10.24 18.39 5.55
N GLY A 277 -8.94 18.47 5.82
CA GLY A 277 -8.20 19.73 5.85
C GLY A 277 -8.26 20.46 4.51
N ASP A 278 -8.07 19.74 3.41
CA ASP A 278 -8.13 20.29 2.05
C ASP A 278 -9.53 20.81 1.69
N ILE A 279 -10.60 20.11 2.08
CA ILE A 279 -12.00 20.56 1.89
C ILE A 279 -12.25 21.86 2.66
N LEU A 280 -11.89 21.90 3.95
CA LEU A 280 -12.08 23.10 4.78
C LEU A 280 -11.25 24.29 4.27
N ALA A 281 -10.03 24.05 3.79
CA ALA A 281 -9.19 25.08 3.19
C ALA A 281 -9.81 25.64 1.91
N LEU A 282 -10.41 24.80 1.05
CA LEU A 282 -11.15 25.25 -0.12
C LEU A 282 -12.36 26.11 0.28
N ILE A 283 -13.16 25.67 1.25
CA ILE A 283 -14.34 26.44 1.68
C ILE A 283 -13.92 27.84 2.13
N ASN A 284 -12.86 27.95 2.95
CA ASN A 284 -12.37 29.24 3.43
C ASN A 284 -11.82 30.12 2.30
N SER A 285 -11.13 29.55 1.31
CA SER A 285 -10.58 30.32 0.19
C SER A 285 -11.68 30.88 -0.72
N VAL A 286 -12.72 30.09 -1.00
CA VAL A 286 -13.86 30.53 -1.80
C VAL A 286 -14.65 31.63 -1.09
N LYS A 287 -14.91 31.48 0.22
CA LYS A 287 -15.56 32.52 1.03
C LYS A 287 -14.81 33.85 1.01
N ALA A 288 -13.49 33.79 1.12
CA ALA A 288 -12.65 35.00 1.10
C ALA A 288 -12.76 35.75 -0.24
N LEU A 289 -12.95 35.04 -1.35
CA LEU A 289 -13.15 35.64 -2.67
C LEU A 289 -14.55 36.22 -2.86
N SER A 290 -15.58 35.63 -2.25
CA SER A 290 -16.96 36.13 -2.29
C SER A 290 -17.24 37.32 -1.36
N SER A 291 -16.30 37.66 -0.48
CA SER A 291 -16.41 38.75 0.50
C SER A 291 -15.79 40.07 0.03
N VAL A 292 -15.26 40.10 -1.21
CA VAL A 292 -14.64 41.26 -1.89
C VAL A 292 -15.57 41.75 -2.99
#